data_AF-A0A8C4UGU4-F1
#
_entry.id   AF-A0A8C4UGU4-F1
#
_cell.length_a   1.000
_cell.length_b   1.000
_cell.length_c   1.000
_cell.angle_alpha   90.00
_cell.angle_beta   90.00
_cell.angle_gamma   90.00
#
_symmetry.space_group_name_H-M   'P 1'
#
loop_
_entity.id
_entity.type
_entity.pdbx_description
1 polymer ?
#
loop_
_entity_poly.entity_id
_entity_poly.type
_entity_poly.pdbx_seq_one_letter_code
_entity_poly.pdbx_strand_id
1 'polypeptide(L)'
;MSRKSSKEIRKVNISSSLESEDISLETTIPTDDVSSSEEREGTVKITKQLIERKELLHNLQLLKIELSQKNLMIDNLKVEYLTKIEELEEKLNDAIHQKQLLSLRLDSQLALQQEDARKHQALMKQEMETILLRQKQLEETNHQLRERAGDIRRSLRDLELTDDCYEKLKSLPEDQLSIPEYVSIRFYEVVHALRKELSDLQMKKKSLTEELSGYKSQLKCLTELWMICFSKQL
;
A
#
# COMPACT_ATOMS: atom_id res chain seq x y z
N MET A 1 27.80 20.98 1.01
CA MET A 1 28.87 21.73 0.30
C MET A 1 28.25 22.93 -0.40
N SER A 2 28.79 24.13 -0.18
CA SER A 2 28.92 25.31 -1.08
C SER A 2 27.77 25.63 -2.07
N ARG A 3 27.17 26.83 -2.16
CA ARG A 3 27.74 28.20 -2.05
C ARG A 3 26.70 29.24 -1.64
N LYS A 4 27.18 30.20 -0.84
CA LYS A 4 26.62 31.53 -0.55
C LYS A 4 26.63 32.42 -1.80
N SER A 5 25.61 33.26 -1.96
CA SER A 5 25.78 34.61 -2.52
C SER A 5 24.80 35.57 -1.83
N SER A 6 25.34 36.29 -0.85
CA SER A 6 24.76 37.48 -0.24
C SER A 6 24.80 38.65 -1.24
N LYS A 7 23.70 39.38 -1.40
CA LYS A 7 23.73 40.73 -1.97
C LYS A 7 22.76 41.63 -1.21
N GLU A 8 23.37 42.46 -0.41
CA GLU A 8 22.84 43.59 0.32
C GLU A 8 22.70 44.78 -0.65
N ILE A 9 21.50 45.36 -0.79
CA ILE A 9 21.31 46.64 -1.49
C ILE A 9 20.33 47.51 -0.68
N ARG A 10 20.95 48.36 0.15
CA ARG A 10 20.76 49.83 0.22
C ARG A 10 19.31 50.35 0.26
N LYS A 11 18.89 50.74 1.47
CA LYS A 11 17.89 51.80 1.69
C LYS A 11 18.36 53.09 0.99
N VAL A 12 17.54 53.62 0.09
CA VAL A 12 17.70 54.97 -0.45
C VAL A 12 16.38 55.69 -0.23
N ASN A 13 16.44 56.69 0.66
CA ASN A 13 15.41 57.69 0.84
C ASN A 13 15.29 58.47 -0.46
N ILE A 14 14.10 58.55 -1.04
CA ILE A 14 13.81 59.49 -2.13
C ILE A 14 12.92 60.56 -1.54
N SER A 15 13.59 61.61 -1.07
CA SER A 15 13.00 62.92 -0.86
C SER A 15 13.09 63.68 -2.18
N SER A 16 11.95 64.04 -2.76
CA SER A 16 11.83 65.08 -3.78
C SER A 16 10.42 65.65 -3.67
N SER A 17 10.19 66.60 -2.75
CA SER A 17 10.35 68.04 -2.99
C SER A 17 9.84 68.45 -4.37
N LEU A 18 8.52 68.48 -4.51
CA LEU A 18 7.84 69.14 -5.62
C LEU A 18 7.76 70.63 -5.28
N GLU A 19 8.72 71.39 -5.79
CA GLU A 19 8.61 72.84 -5.87
C GLU A 19 7.44 73.17 -6.79
N SER A 20 6.44 73.83 -6.22
CA SER A 20 5.30 74.37 -6.93
C SER A 20 5.76 75.70 -7.53
N GLU A 21 6.07 75.73 -8.82
CA GLU A 21 6.22 76.99 -9.54
C GLU A 21 4.82 77.60 -9.75
N ASP A 22 4.47 78.55 -8.88
CA ASP A 22 3.37 79.48 -9.06
C ASP A 22 3.57 80.27 -10.36
N ILE A 23 2.82 79.93 -11.40
CA ILE A 23 2.75 80.73 -12.62
C ILE A 23 1.81 81.91 -12.34
N SER A 24 2.40 82.97 -11.79
CA SER A 24 1.78 84.30 -11.69
C SER A 24 1.45 84.83 -13.09
N LEU A 25 0.16 84.94 -13.40
CA LEU A 25 -0.35 85.62 -14.59
C LEU A 25 -0.42 87.13 -14.32
N GLU A 26 0.74 87.79 -14.30
CA GLU A 26 0.83 89.24 -14.20
C GLU A 26 0.64 89.85 -15.60
N THR A 27 -0.52 90.47 -15.82
CA THR A 27 -0.87 91.15 -17.08
C THR A 27 -0.33 92.58 -17.02
N THR A 28 0.95 92.79 -17.32
CA THR A 28 1.49 94.14 -17.48
C THR A 28 1.15 94.67 -18.87
N ILE A 29 0.22 95.61 -18.92
CA ILE A 29 -0.06 96.46 -20.08
C ILE A 29 1.15 97.41 -20.26
N PRO A 30 1.85 97.42 -21.41
CA PRO A 30 2.87 98.43 -21.66
C PRO A 30 2.18 99.73 -22.11
N THR A 31 2.19 100.72 -21.23
CA THR A 31 1.91 102.12 -21.56
C THR A 31 3.23 102.74 -22.01
N ASP A 32 3.42 102.95 -23.32
CA ASP A 32 4.51 103.79 -23.83
C ASP A 32 3.93 104.85 -24.78
N ASP A 33 3.94 106.08 -24.29
CA ASP A 33 3.92 107.33 -25.05
C ASP A 33 5.31 107.59 -25.62
N VAL A 34 5.48 107.66 -26.94
CA VAL A 34 6.39 108.64 -27.59
C VAL A 34 6.15 108.77 -29.10
N SER A 35 5.73 109.99 -29.46
CA SER A 35 6.34 110.90 -30.44
C SER A 35 6.26 110.63 -31.96
N SER A 36 5.82 111.69 -32.65
CA SER A 36 5.66 111.86 -34.10
C SER A 36 6.84 112.65 -34.70
N SER A 37 7.49 112.15 -35.77
CA SER A 37 8.15 112.95 -36.82
C SER A 37 8.54 112.08 -38.04
N GLU A 38 8.55 112.68 -39.24
CA GLU A 38 8.58 112.08 -40.57
C GLU A 38 9.74 111.13 -40.93
N GLU A 39 9.41 109.94 -41.44
CA GLU A 39 10.09 109.23 -42.55
C GLU A 39 9.18 108.07 -43.05
N ARG A 40 8.57 108.21 -44.24
CA ARG A 40 7.42 107.37 -44.69
C ARG A 40 7.76 106.04 -45.37
N GLU A 41 9.03 105.62 -45.43
CA GLU A 41 9.43 104.35 -46.09
C GLU A 41 10.21 103.36 -45.21
N GLY A 42 10.84 103.83 -44.12
CA GLY A 42 11.43 102.97 -43.07
C GLY A 42 10.40 102.47 -42.05
N THR A 43 9.40 103.29 -41.72
CA THR A 43 8.33 102.99 -40.75
C THR A 43 7.44 101.82 -41.17
N VAL A 44 7.16 101.64 -42.46
CA VAL A 44 6.36 100.50 -42.99
C VAL A 44 7.12 99.17 -42.88
N LYS A 45 8.44 99.19 -43.05
CA LYS A 45 9.29 98.00 -42.86
C LYS A 45 9.40 97.63 -41.38
N ILE A 46 9.50 98.63 -40.50
CA ILE A 46 9.56 98.46 -39.05
C ILE A 46 8.23 97.90 -38.51
N THR A 47 7.08 98.38 -39.00
CA THR A 47 5.77 97.85 -38.58
C THR A 47 5.52 96.43 -39.09
N LYS A 48 5.94 96.09 -40.32
CA LYS A 48 5.84 94.72 -40.84
C LYS A 48 6.71 93.74 -40.04
N GLN A 49 7.97 94.08 -39.77
CA GLN A 49 8.86 93.27 -38.94
C GLN A 49 8.33 93.11 -37.51
N LEU A 50 7.68 94.13 -36.96
CA LEU A 50 7.07 94.07 -35.64
C LEU A 50 5.87 93.11 -35.60
N ILE A 51 5.04 93.10 -36.66
CA ILE A 51 3.91 92.17 -36.78
C ILE A 51 4.41 90.73 -36.91
N GLU A 52 5.39 90.47 -37.79
CA GLU A 52 6.01 89.16 -37.96
C GLU A 52 6.63 88.66 -36.64
N ARG A 53 7.29 89.54 -35.88
CA ARG A 53 7.83 89.22 -34.55
C ARG A 53 6.72 88.86 -33.56
N LYS A 54 5.59 89.57 -33.56
CA LYS A 54 4.44 89.28 -32.69
C LYS A 54 3.79 87.94 -33.04
N GLU A 55 3.65 87.62 -34.33
CA GLU A 55 3.13 86.33 -34.80
C GLU A 55 4.06 85.17 -34.41
N LEU A 56 5.37 85.32 -34.58
CA LEU A 56 6.35 84.32 -34.15
C LEU A 56 6.31 84.10 -32.63
N LEU A 57 6.18 85.17 -31.84
CA LEU A 57 6.04 85.05 -30.38
C LEU A 57 4.76 84.33 -29.98
N HIS A 58 3.63 84.61 -30.64
CA HIS A 58 2.37 83.92 -30.40
C HIS A 58 2.46 82.43 -30.76
N ASN A 59 3.03 82.10 -31.92
CA ASN A 59 3.25 80.71 -32.34
C ASN A 59 4.15 79.96 -31.35
N LEU A 60 5.19 80.62 -30.82
CA LEU A 60 6.06 80.05 -29.81
C LEU A 60 5.31 79.77 -28.49
N GLN A 61 4.42 80.68 -28.07
CA GLN A 61 3.55 80.45 -26.91
C GLN A 61 2.63 79.26 -27.12
N LEU A 62 2.00 79.15 -28.30
CA LEU A 62 1.12 78.02 -28.63
C LEU A 62 1.88 76.68 -28.58
N LEU A 63 3.08 76.63 -29.18
CA LEU A 63 3.95 75.44 -29.13
C LEU A 63 4.37 75.10 -27.70
N LYS A 64 4.64 76.10 -26.85
CA LYS A 64 4.97 75.88 -25.43
C LYS A 64 3.79 75.26 -24.66
N ILE A 65 2.57 75.72 -24.94
CA ILE A 65 1.34 75.15 -24.35
C ILE A 65 1.16 73.71 -24.85
N GLU A 66 1.23 73.46 -26.15
CA GLU A 66 1.08 72.11 -26.70
C GLU A 66 2.12 71.15 -26.11
N LEU A 67 3.38 71.57 -26.04
CA LEU A 67 4.44 70.78 -25.42
C LEU A 67 4.13 70.46 -23.95
N SER A 68 3.67 71.44 -23.17
CA SER A 68 3.29 71.22 -21.77
C SER A 68 2.14 70.23 -21.62
N GLN A 69 1.14 70.29 -22.51
CA GLN A 69 0.01 69.36 -22.53
C GLN A 69 0.46 67.94 -22.89
N LYS A 70 1.34 67.80 -23.89
CA LYS A 70 1.92 66.50 -24.25
C LYS A 70 2.76 65.92 -23.12
N ASN A 71 3.54 66.74 -22.42
CA ASN A 71 4.31 66.31 -21.25
C ASN A 71 3.38 65.82 -20.13
N LEU A 72 2.33 66.56 -19.81
CA LEU A 72 1.33 66.14 -18.81
C LEU A 72 0.67 64.80 -19.20
N MET A 73 0.32 64.63 -20.48
CA MET A 73 -0.25 63.39 -20.98
C MET A 73 0.73 62.21 -20.84
N ILE A 74 2.00 62.42 -21.13
CA ILE A 74 3.06 61.41 -20.96
C ILE A 74 3.18 61.03 -19.48
N ASP A 75 3.17 62.00 -18.57
CA ASP A 75 3.34 61.73 -17.15
C ASP A 75 2.12 61.02 -16.55
N ASN A 76 0.90 61.36 -16.97
CA ASN A 76 -0.31 60.61 -16.61
C ASN A 76 -0.21 59.14 -17.07
N LEU A 77 0.17 58.90 -18.33
CA LEU A 77 0.37 57.55 -18.85
C LEU A 77 1.45 56.77 -18.08
N LYS A 78 2.55 57.43 -17.71
CA LYS A 78 3.59 56.80 -16.87
C LYS A 78 3.03 56.36 -15.53
N VAL A 79 2.26 57.22 -14.85
CA VAL A 79 1.64 56.88 -13.57
C VAL A 79 0.67 55.72 -13.74
N GLU A 80 -0.19 55.72 -14.77
CA GLU A 80 -1.10 54.62 -15.06
C GLU A 80 -0.35 53.28 -15.29
N TYR A 81 0.72 53.30 -16.08
CA TYR A 81 1.52 52.10 -16.32
C TYR A 81 2.28 51.64 -15.08
N LEU A 82 2.80 52.55 -14.25
CA LEU A 82 3.45 52.20 -12.99
C LEU A 82 2.48 51.54 -12.01
N THR A 83 1.30 52.13 -11.80
CA THR A 83 0.23 51.51 -11.00
C THR A 83 -0.15 50.15 -11.56
N LYS A 84 -0.21 50.02 -12.90
CA LYS A 84 -0.53 48.73 -13.51
C LYS A 84 0.54 47.67 -13.29
N ILE A 85 1.81 48.05 -13.31
CA ILE A 85 2.93 47.17 -13.00
C ILE A 85 2.81 46.68 -11.55
N GLU A 86 2.58 47.59 -10.60
CA GLU A 86 2.43 47.24 -9.18
C GLU A 86 1.27 46.25 -8.94
N GLU A 87 0.09 46.48 -9.55
CA GLU A 87 -1.04 45.55 -9.48
C GLU A 87 -0.71 44.14 -10.03
N LEU A 88 0.06 44.08 -11.12
CA LEU A 88 0.44 42.82 -11.75
C LEU A 88 1.50 42.09 -10.93
N GLU A 89 2.42 42.82 -10.30
CA GLU A 89 3.42 42.26 -9.38
C GLU A 89 2.76 41.69 -8.12
N GLU A 90 1.78 42.39 -7.53
CA GLU A 90 1.00 41.87 -6.39
C GLU A 90 0.28 40.57 -6.75
N LYS A 91 -0.43 40.54 -7.88
CA LYS A 91 -1.12 39.33 -8.38
C LYS A 91 -0.17 38.18 -8.63
N LEU A 92 1.02 38.47 -9.17
CA LEU A 92 2.04 37.45 -9.38
C LEU A 92 2.54 36.88 -8.05
N ASN A 93 2.78 37.73 -7.06
CA ASN A 93 3.21 37.31 -5.73
C ASN A 93 2.15 36.44 -5.04
N ASP A 94 0.88 36.81 -5.13
CA ASP A 94 -0.24 36.01 -4.61
C ASP A 94 -0.31 34.64 -5.29
N ALA A 95 -0.20 34.59 -6.62
CA ALA A 95 -0.21 33.34 -7.36
C ALA A 95 0.98 32.42 -6.98
N ILE A 96 2.16 33.01 -6.77
CA ILE A 96 3.35 32.27 -6.31
C ILE A 96 3.12 31.71 -4.91
N HIS A 97 2.59 32.52 -3.98
CA HIS A 97 2.30 32.09 -2.62
C HIS A 97 1.28 30.94 -2.60
N GLN A 98 0.18 31.06 -3.36
CA GLN A 98 -0.82 29.99 -3.48
C GLN A 98 -0.21 28.71 -4.06
N LYS A 99 0.62 28.81 -5.10
CA LYS A 99 1.33 27.66 -5.67
C LYS A 99 2.22 26.97 -4.64
N GLN A 100 2.98 27.74 -3.86
CA GLN A 100 3.86 27.18 -2.82
C GLN A 100 3.07 26.46 -1.74
N LEU A 101 1.96 27.05 -1.27
CA LEU A 101 1.08 26.43 -0.28
C LEU A 101 0.49 25.10 -0.80
N LEU A 102 0.01 25.09 -2.04
CA LEU A 102 -0.53 23.88 -2.67
C LEU A 102 0.55 22.80 -2.84
N SER A 103 1.77 23.18 -3.22
CA SER A 103 2.90 22.26 -3.31
C SER A 103 3.20 21.61 -1.97
N LEU A 104 3.32 22.41 -0.90
CA LEU A 104 3.58 21.90 0.45
C LEU A 104 2.47 20.96 0.93
N ARG A 105 1.21 21.29 0.65
CA ARG A 105 0.06 20.44 0.99
C ARG A 105 0.12 19.10 0.25
N LEU A 106 0.46 19.12 -1.04
CA LEU A 106 0.59 17.91 -1.85
C LEU A 106 1.75 17.04 -1.34
N ASP A 107 2.91 17.65 -1.07
CA ASP A 107 4.09 16.95 -0.56
C ASP A 107 3.81 16.30 0.80
N SER A 108 3.10 17.01 1.68
CA SER A 108 2.67 16.46 2.98
C SER A 108 1.70 15.29 2.82
N GLN A 109 0.72 15.38 1.91
CA GLN A 109 -0.22 14.29 1.65
C GLN A 109 0.48 13.07 1.05
N LEU A 110 1.40 13.28 0.11
CA LEU A 110 2.20 12.20 -0.48
C LEU A 110 3.08 11.52 0.56
N ALA A 111 3.74 12.29 1.44
CA ALA A 111 4.57 11.73 2.51
C ALA A 111 3.75 10.86 3.46
N LEU A 112 2.57 11.33 3.88
CA LEU A 112 1.66 10.58 4.76
C LEU A 112 1.18 9.29 4.09
N GLN A 113 0.73 9.36 2.83
CA GLN A 113 0.29 8.17 2.09
C GLN A 113 1.42 7.14 1.91
N GLN A 114 2.64 7.60 1.64
CA GLN A 114 3.80 6.71 1.54
C GLN A 114 4.14 6.05 2.88
N GLU A 115 4.04 6.78 3.98
CA GLU A 115 4.27 6.24 5.33
C GLU A 115 3.22 5.20 5.70
N ASP A 116 1.93 5.49 5.46
CA ASP A 116 0.84 4.58 5.74
C ASP A 116 0.92 3.30 4.90
N ALA A 117 1.22 3.43 3.60
CA ALA A 117 1.44 2.28 2.73
C ALA A 117 2.60 1.40 3.21
N ARG A 118 3.71 2.00 3.67
CA ARG A 118 4.84 1.26 4.26
C ARG A 118 4.45 0.55 5.55
N LYS A 119 3.70 1.21 6.44
CA LYS A 119 3.20 0.60 7.69
C LYS A 119 2.29 -0.59 7.40
N HIS A 120 1.34 -0.42 6.48
CA HIS A 120 0.42 -1.49 6.08
C HIS A 120 1.16 -2.67 5.45
N GLN A 121 2.14 -2.40 4.57
CA GLN A 121 2.96 -3.45 3.98
C GLN A 121 3.79 -4.20 5.03
N ALA A 122 4.34 -3.49 6.03
CA ALA A 122 5.10 -4.12 7.11
C ALA A 122 4.22 -5.01 7.98
N LEU A 123 3.02 -4.55 8.34
CA LEU A 123 2.04 -5.34 9.10
C LEU A 123 1.61 -6.60 8.33
N MET A 124 1.26 -6.48 7.04
CA MET A 124 0.92 -7.62 6.20
C MET A 124 2.05 -8.65 6.12
N LYS A 125 3.31 -8.20 6.01
CA LYS A 125 4.46 -9.10 6.01
C LYS A 125 4.60 -9.85 7.33
N GLN A 126 4.47 -9.16 8.45
CA GLN A 126 4.53 -9.77 9.78
C GLN A 126 3.41 -10.80 10.01
N GLU A 127 2.18 -10.47 9.61
CA GLU A 127 1.05 -11.40 9.70
C GLU A 127 1.25 -12.63 8.80
N MET A 128 1.72 -12.41 7.56
CA MET A 128 2.06 -13.50 6.62
C MET A 128 3.14 -14.42 7.19
N GLU A 129 4.22 -13.87 7.75
CA GLU A 129 5.30 -14.64 8.38
C GLU A 129 4.79 -15.48 9.55
N THR A 130 3.89 -14.92 10.36
CA THR A 130 3.27 -15.64 11.49
C THR A 130 2.42 -16.81 11.00
N ILE A 131 1.61 -16.60 9.96
CA ILE A 131 0.78 -17.64 9.35
C ILE A 131 1.66 -18.73 8.74
N LEU A 132 2.70 -18.38 7.99
CA LEU A 132 3.62 -19.32 7.37
C LEU A 132 4.36 -20.17 8.42
N LEU A 133 4.82 -19.54 9.51
CA LEU A 133 5.45 -20.26 10.62
C LEU A 133 4.48 -21.27 11.24
N ARG A 134 3.24 -20.85 11.48
CA ARG A 134 2.20 -21.73 12.04
C ARG A 134 1.86 -22.88 11.09
N GLN A 135 1.76 -22.60 9.79
CA GLN A 135 1.51 -23.62 8.78
C GLN A 135 2.63 -24.66 8.76
N LYS A 136 3.90 -24.23 8.78
CA LYS A 136 5.05 -25.14 8.82
C LYS A 136 5.02 -26.06 10.05
N GLN A 137 4.70 -25.52 11.22
CA GLN A 137 4.53 -26.32 12.45
C GLN A 137 3.40 -27.34 12.31
N LEU A 138 2.27 -26.94 11.71
CA LEU A 138 1.14 -27.85 11.48
C LEU A 138 1.48 -28.96 10.49
N GLU A 139 2.23 -28.64 9.43
CA GLU A 139 2.69 -29.63 8.45
C GLU A 139 3.66 -30.64 9.09
N GLU A 140 4.59 -30.16 9.91
CA GLU A 140 5.54 -31.02 10.64
C GLU A 140 4.82 -31.93 11.65
N THR A 141 3.91 -31.38 12.46
CA THR A 141 3.12 -32.19 13.40
C THR A 141 2.22 -33.20 12.67
N ASN A 142 1.61 -32.84 11.54
CA ASN A 142 0.83 -33.77 10.73
C ASN A 142 1.71 -34.89 10.18
N HIS A 143 2.92 -34.57 9.72
CA HIS A 143 3.89 -35.57 9.27
C HIS A 143 4.24 -36.56 10.40
N GLN A 144 4.61 -36.06 11.57
CA GLN A 144 4.91 -36.88 12.75
C GLN A 144 3.72 -37.77 13.18
N LEU A 145 2.50 -37.24 13.12
CA LEU A 145 1.29 -38.02 13.43
C LEU A 145 1.06 -39.14 12.40
N ARG A 146 1.30 -38.88 11.11
CA ARG A 146 1.20 -39.91 10.06
C ARG A 146 2.26 -40.99 10.23
N GLU A 147 3.49 -40.62 10.58
CA GLU A 147 4.56 -41.57 10.88
C GLU A 147 4.21 -42.44 12.09
N ARG A 148 3.80 -41.83 13.21
CA ARG A 148 3.34 -42.57 14.41
C ARG A 148 2.17 -43.50 14.11
N ALA A 149 1.18 -43.07 13.33
CA ALA A 149 0.09 -43.93 12.90
C ALA A 149 0.60 -45.10 12.03
N GLY A 150 1.62 -44.86 11.20
CA GLY A 150 2.35 -45.89 10.48
C GLY A 150 3.08 -46.89 11.39
N ASP A 151 3.76 -46.39 12.42
CA ASP A 151 4.43 -47.22 13.43
C ASP A 151 3.43 -48.12 14.16
N ILE A 152 2.32 -47.54 14.64
CA ILE A 152 1.26 -48.30 15.32
C ILE A 152 0.71 -49.40 14.40
N ARG A 153 0.40 -49.10 13.14
CA ARG A 153 -0.07 -50.15 12.19
C ARG A 153 0.96 -51.25 11.97
N ARG A 154 2.26 -50.94 12.01
CA ARG A 154 3.33 -51.95 11.90
C ARG A 154 3.45 -52.77 13.18
N SER A 155 3.38 -52.14 14.35
CA SER A 155 3.45 -52.85 15.64
C SER A 155 2.25 -53.77 15.88
N LEU A 156 1.09 -53.47 15.30
CA LEU A 156 -0.12 -54.29 15.41
C LEU A 156 -0.13 -55.53 14.49
N ARG A 157 0.93 -55.83 13.72
CA ARG A 157 0.97 -57.00 12.83
C ARG A 157 1.18 -58.32 13.58
N ASP A 158 2.03 -58.32 14.60
CA ASP A 158 2.46 -59.52 15.31
C ASP A 158 2.05 -59.43 16.79
N LEU A 159 0.74 -59.57 17.03
CA LEU A 159 0.13 -59.50 18.36
C LEU A 159 -0.07 -60.89 18.94
N GLU A 160 1.02 -61.56 19.28
CA GLU A 160 0.98 -62.83 19.99
C GLU A 160 1.31 -62.64 21.46
N LEU A 161 0.39 -63.10 22.32
CA LEU A 161 0.53 -63.09 23.77
C LEU A 161 0.57 -64.51 24.30
N THR A 162 1.50 -64.75 25.21
CA THR A 162 1.48 -65.93 26.09
C THR A 162 0.57 -65.69 27.28
N ASP A 163 0.02 -66.77 27.85
CA ASP A 163 -0.88 -66.74 29.01
C ASP A 163 -0.29 -65.96 30.19
N ASP A 164 1.00 -66.18 30.49
CA ASP A 164 1.73 -65.48 31.56
C ASP A 164 1.83 -63.98 31.33
N CYS A 165 1.97 -63.55 30.07
CA CYS A 165 2.03 -62.13 29.71
C CYS A 165 0.63 -61.50 29.73
N TYR A 166 -0.40 -62.24 29.32
CA TYR A 166 -1.79 -61.79 29.39
C TYR A 166 -2.21 -61.47 30.83
N GLU A 167 -1.97 -62.36 31.78
CA GLU A 167 -2.36 -62.13 33.19
C GLU A 167 -1.65 -60.92 33.80
N LYS A 168 -0.37 -60.72 33.46
CA LYS A 168 0.40 -59.53 33.87
C LYS A 168 -0.20 -58.25 33.30
N LEU A 169 -0.43 -58.21 31.99
CA LEU A 169 -0.94 -57.03 31.30
C LEU A 169 -2.39 -56.70 31.70
N LYS A 170 -3.24 -57.72 31.91
CA LYS A 170 -4.63 -57.55 32.35
C LYS A 170 -4.75 -56.98 33.76
N SER A 171 -3.73 -57.16 34.60
CA SER A 171 -3.71 -56.59 35.96
C SER A 171 -3.47 -55.08 35.98
N LEU A 172 -2.99 -54.50 34.88
CA LEU A 172 -2.69 -53.08 34.75
C LEU A 172 -3.94 -52.30 34.28
N PRO A 173 -4.11 -51.04 34.71
CA PRO A 173 -5.19 -50.19 34.22
C PRO A 173 -4.95 -49.73 32.77
N GLU A 174 -6.03 -49.50 32.01
CA GLU A 174 -5.96 -49.16 30.58
C GLU A 174 -5.11 -47.92 30.29
N ASP A 175 -5.12 -46.91 31.17
CA ASP A 175 -4.34 -45.66 31.01
C ASP A 175 -2.82 -45.87 31.04
N GLN A 176 -2.35 -46.99 31.58
CA GLN A 176 -0.93 -47.33 31.66
C GLN A 176 -0.49 -48.27 30.54
N LEU A 177 -1.44 -48.80 29.76
CA LEU A 177 -1.15 -49.69 28.65
C LEU A 177 -0.81 -48.88 27.40
N SER A 178 0.24 -49.30 26.70
CA SER A 178 0.46 -48.83 25.34
C SER A 178 -0.64 -49.36 24.42
N ILE A 179 -0.86 -48.66 23.30
CA ILE A 179 -1.87 -49.08 22.30
C ILE A 179 -1.65 -50.54 21.84
N PRO A 180 -0.42 -51.00 21.51
CA PRO A 180 -0.20 -52.39 21.12
C PRO A 180 -0.54 -53.37 22.24
N GLU A 181 -0.17 -53.07 23.48
CA GLU A 181 -0.46 -53.92 24.64
C GLU A 181 -1.98 -54.05 24.86
N TYR A 182 -2.70 -52.93 24.86
CA TYR A 182 -4.15 -52.92 24.98
C TYR A 182 -4.82 -53.77 23.90
N VAL A 183 -4.42 -53.58 22.64
CA VAL A 183 -4.97 -54.35 21.52
C VAL A 183 -4.59 -55.83 21.63
N SER A 184 -3.37 -56.13 22.09
CA SER A 184 -2.93 -57.52 22.29
C SER A 184 -3.83 -58.25 23.27
N ILE A 185 -4.14 -57.65 24.43
CA ILE A 185 -5.03 -58.27 25.44
C ILE A 185 -6.39 -58.62 24.82
N ARG A 186 -7.00 -57.66 24.10
CA ARG A 186 -8.30 -57.87 23.43
C ARG A 186 -8.22 -58.94 22.34
N PHE A 187 -7.15 -58.96 21.57
CA PHE A 187 -6.93 -59.95 20.52
C PHE A 187 -6.76 -61.36 21.10
N TYR A 188 -5.98 -61.48 22.19
CA TYR A 188 -5.77 -62.73 22.90
C TYR A 188 -7.09 -63.30 23.45
N GLU A 189 -7.94 -62.48 24.08
CA GLU A 189 -9.24 -62.93 24.63
C GLU A 189 -10.12 -63.60 23.56
N VAL A 190 -10.21 -62.97 22.38
CA VAL A 190 -11.03 -63.48 21.27
C VAL A 190 -10.39 -64.70 20.60
N VAL A 191 -9.10 -64.60 20.25
CA VAL A 191 -8.41 -65.66 19.51
C VAL A 191 -8.23 -66.91 20.36
N HIS A 192 -7.91 -66.77 21.64
CA HIS A 192 -7.73 -67.90 22.55
C HIS A 192 -9.05 -68.68 22.74
N ALA A 193 -10.18 -67.97 22.91
CA ALA A 193 -11.50 -68.60 22.98
C ALA A 193 -11.82 -69.42 21.72
N LEU A 194 -11.60 -68.85 20.53
CA LEU A 194 -11.81 -69.55 19.25
C LEU A 194 -10.87 -70.75 19.07
N ARG A 195 -9.60 -70.65 19.48
CA ARG A 195 -8.65 -71.76 19.43
C ARG A 195 -9.08 -72.93 20.31
N LYS A 196 -9.67 -72.66 21.47
CA LYS A 196 -10.23 -73.68 22.37
C LYS A 196 -11.42 -74.39 21.71
N GLU A 197 -12.36 -73.64 21.15
CA GLU A 197 -13.51 -74.22 20.42
C GLU A 197 -13.07 -75.08 19.23
N LEU A 198 -12.09 -74.60 18.45
CA LEU A 198 -11.52 -75.37 17.34
C LEU A 198 -10.90 -76.70 17.82
N SER A 199 -10.17 -76.66 18.93
CA SER A 199 -9.56 -77.85 19.52
C SER A 199 -10.61 -78.86 19.96
N ASP A 200 -11.66 -78.40 20.64
CA ASP A 200 -12.78 -79.25 21.09
C ASP A 200 -13.54 -79.87 19.91
N LEU A 201 -13.82 -79.08 18.86
CA LEU A 201 -14.44 -79.57 17.63
C LEU A 201 -13.54 -80.59 16.91
N GLN A 202 -12.23 -80.37 16.89
CA GLN A 202 -11.28 -81.28 16.27
C GLN A 202 -11.17 -82.60 17.03
N MET A 203 -11.27 -82.59 18.36
CA MET A 203 -11.35 -83.79 19.18
C MET A 203 -12.65 -84.57 18.91
N LYS A 204 -13.81 -83.89 18.86
CA LYS A 204 -15.09 -84.52 18.49
C LYS A 204 -15.09 -85.11 17.09
N LYS A 205 -14.46 -84.42 16.13
CA LYS A 205 -14.30 -84.96 14.77
C LYS A 205 -13.51 -86.26 14.78
N LYS A 206 -12.40 -86.31 15.51
CA LYS A 206 -11.56 -87.52 15.63
C LYS A 206 -12.34 -88.68 16.23
N SER A 207 -13.03 -88.47 17.36
CA SER A 207 -13.83 -89.52 18.01
C SER A 207 -14.92 -90.06 17.08
N LEU A 208 -15.67 -89.18 16.39
CA LEU A 208 -16.70 -89.60 15.44
C LEU A 208 -16.12 -90.33 14.22
N THR A 209 -14.93 -89.94 13.73
CA THR A 209 -14.27 -90.69 12.64
C THR A 209 -13.79 -92.06 13.09
N GLU A 210 -13.31 -92.19 14.32
CA GLU A 210 -12.93 -93.46 14.93
C GLU A 210 -14.16 -94.36 15.09
N GLU A 211 -15.27 -93.84 15.64
CA GLU A 211 -16.55 -94.55 15.74
C GLU A 211 -17.06 -95.02 14.36
N LEU A 212 -17.07 -94.12 13.36
CA LEU A 212 -17.47 -94.46 11.99
C LEU A 212 -16.59 -95.56 11.39
N SER A 213 -15.27 -95.50 11.63
CA SER A 213 -14.33 -96.53 11.18
C SER A 213 -14.60 -97.88 11.86
N GLY A 214 -14.92 -97.84 13.15
CA GLY A 214 -15.38 -98.99 13.94
C GLY A 214 -16.63 -99.61 13.33
N TYR A 215 -17.68 -98.84 13.11
CA TYR A 215 -18.92 -99.33 12.48
C TYR A 215 -18.69 -99.90 11.07
N LYS A 216 -17.85 -99.25 10.25
CA LYS A 216 -17.49 -99.78 8.92
C LYS A 216 -16.77 -101.12 9.01
N SER A 217 -15.86 -101.28 9.97
CA SER A 217 -15.15 -102.55 10.18
C SER A 217 -16.08 -103.67 10.64
N GLN A 218 -16.98 -103.39 11.59
CA GLN A 218 -17.99 -104.34 12.04
C GLN A 218 -18.92 -104.77 10.90
N LEU A 219 -19.38 -103.82 10.09
CA LEU A 219 -20.24 -104.11 8.93
C LEU A 219 -19.52 -105.01 7.92
N LYS A 220 -18.24 -104.76 7.62
CA LYS A 220 -17.44 -105.64 6.76
C LYS A 220 -17.37 -107.06 7.30
N CYS A 221 -17.02 -107.22 8.58
CA CYS A 221 -16.95 -108.54 9.23
C CYS A 221 -18.30 -109.29 9.16
N LEU A 222 -19.41 -108.61 9.41
CA LEU A 222 -20.75 -109.21 9.30
C LEU A 222 -21.08 -109.64 7.87
N THR A 223 -20.69 -108.83 6.87
CA THR A 223 -20.92 -109.14 5.46
C THR A 223 -20.09 -110.36 5.02
N GLU A 224 -18.83 -110.44 5.46
CA GLU A 224 -17.95 -111.58 5.22
C GLU A 224 -18.48 -112.85 5.89
N LEU A 225 -18.90 -112.77 7.16
CA LEU A 225 -19.54 -113.88 7.87
C LEU A 225 -20.82 -114.34 7.18
N TRP A 226 -21.66 -113.40 6.71
CA TRP A 226 -22.89 -113.71 6.00
C TRP A 226 -22.60 -114.40 4.66
N MET A 227 -21.60 -113.94 3.90
CA MET A 227 -21.16 -114.61 2.68
C MET A 227 -20.63 -116.03 2.95
N ILE A 228 -19.85 -116.24 4.02
CA ILE A 228 -19.35 -117.56 4.40
C ILE A 228 -20.52 -118.48 4.76
N CYS A 229 -21.47 -118.03 5.57
CA CYS A 229 -22.66 -118.81 5.92
C CYS A 229 -23.51 -119.14 4.69
N PHE A 230 -23.73 -118.17 3.80
CA PHE A 230 -24.49 -118.38 2.57
C PHE A 230 -23.80 -119.37 1.63
N SER A 231 -22.47 -119.32 1.52
CA SER A 231 -21.68 -120.27 0.72
C SER A 231 -21.64 -121.70 1.27
N LYS A 232 -21.92 -121.91 2.56
CA LYS A 232 -22.01 -123.25 3.19
C LYS A 232 -23.41 -123.88 3.10
N GLN A 233 -24.39 -123.13 2.62
CA GLN A 233 -25.80 -123.53 2.58
C GLN A 233 -26.31 -123.86 1.16
N LEU A 234 -25.47 -123.63 0.14
CA LEU A 234 -25.56 -124.17 -1.22
C LEU A 234 -24.64 -125.38 -1.38
#